data_AF-A0A078S321-F1
#
_entry.id   AF-A0A078S321-F1
#
_cell.length_a   1.000
_cell.length_b   1.000
_cell.length_c   1.000
_cell.angle_alpha   90.00
_cell.angle_beta   90.00
_cell.angle_gamma   90.00
#
_symmetry.space_group_name_H-M   'P 1'
#
loop_
_entity.id
_entity.type
_entity.pdbx_description
1 polymer ?
#
loop_
_entity_poly.entity_id
_entity_poly.type
_entity_poly.pdbx_seq_one_letter_code
_entity_poly.pdbx_strand_id
1 'polypeptide(L)'
;MVGTITGRDNKPHLARFLEENIENQTEYEFWNGSGWIKGNETAATPLFNDISGELSIAYHPEFKKWILLYFNSTRYDISFRTADHIIGEWSKPQKLVDGWQYSQLYGSYIHPISLKGNILYFIMSMWLPYNTYLMSAELKCNP
;
A
#
# COMPACT_ATOMS: atom_id res chain seq x y z
N MET A 1 -9.84 3.04 -0.77
CA MET A 1 -8.79 3.31 -1.76
C MET A 1 -7.63 4.03 -1.07
N VAL A 2 -6.38 3.60 -1.31
CA VAL A 2 -5.18 4.35 -0.89
C VAL A 2 -4.51 4.89 -2.16
N GLY A 3 -4.13 6.15 -2.15
CA GLY A 3 -3.49 6.80 -3.30
C GLY A 3 -2.50 7.88 -2.87
N THR A 4 -1.79 8.44 -3.84
CA THR A 4 -0.85 9.55 -3.63
C THR A 4 -1.20 10.69 -4.57
N ILE A 5 -0.73 11.89 -4.23
CA ILE A 5 -0.60 12.96 -5.22
C ILE A 5 0.31 12.45 -6.36
N THR A 6 0.04 12.92 -7.58
CA THR A 6 0.78 12.54 -8.80
C THR A 6 2.28 12.43 -8.60
N GLY A 7 2.85 11.28 -8.98
CA GLY A 7 4.27 10.94 -8.81
C GLY A 7 4.49 9.75 -7.88
N ARG A 8 5.76 9.43 -7.63
CA ARG A 8 6.21 8.28 -6.79
C ARG A 8 6.82 8.69 -5.45
N ASP A 9 6.93 9.99 -5.22
CA ASP A 9 7.63 10.56 -4.07
C ASP A 9 6.67 11.28 -3.10
N ASN A 10 5.39 10.89 -3.13
CA ASN A 10 4.34 11.47 -2.33
C ASN A 10 3.84 10.51 -1.25
N LYS A 11 3.24 11.10 -0.21
CA LYS A 11 2.71 10.37 0.95
C LYS A 11 1.36 9.73 0.60
N PRO A 12 1.05 8.55 1.17
CA PRO A 12 -0.21 7.89 0.92
C PRO A 12 -1.35 8.52 1.71
N HIS A 13 -2.49 8.70 1.04
CA HIS A 13 -3.75 9.24 1.57
C HIS A 13 -4.87 8.22 1.38
N LEU A 14 -5.93 8.35 2.17
CA LEU A 14 -7.05 7.43 2.14
C LEU A 14 -8.31 8.12 1.62
N ALA A 15 -8.97 7.46 0.68
CA ALA A 15 -10.30 7.80 0.20
C ALA A 15 -11.24 6.59 0.29
N ARG A 16 -12.54 6.84 0.45
CA ARG A 16 -13.58 5.81 0.35
C ARG A 16 -14.79 6.34 -0.41
N PHE A 17 -15.56 5.44 -0.97
CA PHE A 17 -16.78 5.69 -1.72
C PHE A 17 -17.58 4.38 -1.75
N LEU A 18 -18.87 4.46 -2.03
CA LEU A 18 -19.68 3.28 -2.37
C LEU A 18 -19.30 2.77 -3.75
N GLU A 19 -19.28 1.46 -3.97
CA GLU A 19 -18.85 0.85 -5.23
C GLU A 19 -19.56 1.44 -6.46
N GLU A 20 -20.87 1.67 -6.36
CA GLU A 20 -21.70 2.30 -7.41
C GLU A 20 -21.27 3.72 -7.78
N ASN A 21 -20.50 4.39 -6.92
CA ASN A 21 -20.04 5.76 -7.09
C ASN A 21 -18.58 5.85 -7.58
N ILE A 22 -17.98 4.76 -8.04
CA ILE A 22 -16.55 4.76 -8.44
C ILE A 22 -16.21 5.82 -9.50
N GLU A 23 -17.13 6.11 -10.42
CA GLU A 23 -16.94 7.14 -11.46
C GLU A 23 -17.34 8.56 -11.00
N ASN A 24 -17.96 8.70 -9.83
CA ASN A 24 -18.44 9.98 -9.31
C ASN A 24 -17.52 10.51 -8.20
N GLN A 25 -16.52 11.30 -8.59
CA GLN A 25 -15.55 11.88 -7.64
C GLN A 25 -16.18 12.76 -6.56
N THR A 26 -17.34 13.37 -6.80
CA THR A 26 -18.02 14.20 -5.78
C THR A 26 -18.55 13.37 -4.60
N GLU A 27 -18.71 12.07 -4.78
CA GLU A 27 -19.14 11.13 -3.74
C GLU A 27 -17.98 10.56 -2.92
N TYR A 28 -16.74 10.90 -3.26
CA TYR A 28 -15.57 10.41 -2.53
C TYR A 28 -15.44 11.14 -1.20
N GLU A 29 -15.12 10.38 -0.17
CA GLU A 29 -14.79 10.90 1.16
C GLU A 29 -13.31 10.67 1.45
N PHE A 30 -12.64 11.71 1.94
CA PHE A 30 -11.20 11.71 2.20
C PHE A 30 -10.94 11.77 3.70
N TRP A 31 -9.99 10.96 4.18
CA TRP A 31 -9.62 10.95 5.60
C TRP A 31 -8.72 12.15 5.93
N ASN A 32 -9.14 12.99 6.89
CA ASN A 32 -8.38 14.17 7.31
C ASN A 32 -7.56 13.98 8.60
N GLY A 33 -7.48 12.74 9.13
CA GLY A 33 -6.81 12.45 10.41
C GLY A 33 -7.75 12.43 11.62
N SER A 34 -8.98 12.93 11.48
CA SER A 34 -10.00 12.96 12.54
C SER A 34 -11.39 12.49 12.06
N GLY A 35 -11.67 12.63 10.77
CA GLY A 35 -12.96 12.32 10.15
C GLY A 35 -12.86 12.22 8.63
N TRP A 36 -14.00 11.86 8.03
CA TRP A 36 -14.17 11.72 6.59
C TRP A 36 -14.80 12.98 6.00
N ILE A 37 -14.15 13.57 5.00
CA ILE A 37 -14.59 14.81 4.35
C ILE A 37 -15.01 14.51 2.92
N LYS A 38 -16.29 14.71 2.62
CA LYS A 38 -16.85 14.47 1.29
C LYS A 38 -16.43 15.55 0.29
N GLY A 39 -16.04 15.16 -0.92
CA GLY A 39 -15.82 16.04 -2.08
C GLY A 39 -14.67 17.03 -1.96
N ASN A 40 -13.79 16.88 -0.94
CA ASN A 40 -12.63 17.77 -0.75
C ASN A 40 -11.34 16.96 -0.58
N GLU A 41 -10.68 16.66 -1.69
CA GLU A 41 -9.41 15.93 -1.72
C GLU A 41 -8.29 16.64 -0.96
N THR A 42 -8.27 17.98 -1.00
CA THR A 42 -7.21 18.78 -0.34
C THR A 42 -7.25 18.72 1.19
N ALA A 43 -8.37 18.25 1.77
CA ALA A 43 -8.49 18.00 3.20
C ALA A 43 -7.81 16.70 3.65
N ALA A 44 -7.41 15.83 2.72
CA ALA A 44 -6.79 14.56 3.06
C ALA A 44 -5.47 14.77 3.79
N THR A 45 -5.22 13.97 4.84
CA THR A 45 -3.93 13.92 5.52
C THR A 45 -3.25 12.57 5.31
N PRO A 46 -1.91 12.52 5.33
CA PRO A 46 -1.19 11.29 5.01
C PRO A 46 -1.37 10.24 6.12
N LEU A 47 -1.49 8.97 5.73
CA LEU A 47 -1.55 7.83 6.66
C LEU A 47 -0.27 7.69 7.50
N PHE A 48 0.87 8.06 6.92
CA PHE A 48 2.17 8.07 7.59
C PHE A 48 3.16 8.97 6.83
N ASN A 49 4.23 9.38 7.50
CA ASN A 49 5.26 10.22 6.91
C ASN A 49 6.33 9.40 6.18
N ASP A 50 5.99 8.94 4.98
CA ASP A 50 6.89 8.22 4.08
C ASP A 50 6.43 8.38 2.64
N ILE A 51 7.34 8.20 1.69
CA ILE A 51 7.01 8.29 0.27
C ILE A 51 6.63 6.91 -0.28
N SER A 52 5.73 6.91 -1.25
CA SER A 52 5.21 5.67 -1.82
C SER A 52 4.92 5.81 -3.32
N GLY A 53 5.34 4.79 -4.08
CA GLY A 53 4.87 4.47 -5.42
C GLY A 53 4.16 3.12 -5.44
N GLU A 54 3.26 2.92 -6.41
CA GLU A 54 2.62 1.62 -6.73
C GLU A 54 2.11 0.84 -5.50
N LEU A 55 1.28 1.49 -4.70
CA LEU A 55 0.73 0.95 -3.46
C LEU A 55 -0.18 -0.27 -3.71
N SER A 56 -0.13 -1.24 -2.80
CA SER A 56 -1.10 -2.33 -2.70
C SER A 56 -1.47 -2.56 -1.25
N ILE A 57 -2.77 -2.45 -0.95
CA ILE A 57 -3.32 -2.61 0.40
C ILE A 57 -4.29 -3.78 0.45
N ALA A 58 -4.26 -4.55 1.52
CA ALA A 58 -5.23 -5.59 1.80
C ALA A 58 -5.44 -5.78 3.30
N TYR A 59 -6.57 -6.36 3.69
CA TYR A 59 -6.76 -6.86 5.05
C TYR A 59 -6.45 -8.35 5.08
N HIS A 60 -5.63 -8.78 6.03
CA HIS A 60 -5.27 -10.18 6.24
C HIS A 60 -6.08 -10.76 7.41
N PRO A 61 -7.09 -11.63 7.18
CA PRO A 61 -8.03 -12.05 8.22
C PRO A 61 -7.40 -12.84 9.36
N GLU A 62 -6.44 -13.73 9.09
CA GLU A 62 -5.82 -14.57 10.12
C GLU A 62 -4.93 -13.77 11.10
N PHE A 63 -4.10 -12.86 10.57
CA PHE A 63 -3.30 -11.94 11.39
C PHE A 63 -4.11 -10.76 11.93
N LYS A 64 -5.34 -10.54 11.43
CA LYS A 64 -6.20 -9.40 11.75
C LYS A 64 -5.55 -8.03 11.54
N LYS A 65 -4.66 -7.93 10.54
CA LYS A 65 -3.94 -6.70 10.21
C LYS A 65 -4.31 -6.21 8.81
N TRP A 66 -4.32 -4.90 8.63
CA TRP A 66 -4.10 -4.28 7.33
C TRP A 66 -2.63 -4.44 6.97
N ILE A 67 -2.37 -4.82 5.72
CA ILE A 67 -1.04 -4.92 5.13
C ILE A 67 -0.94 -3.94 3.97
N LEU A 68 0.20 -3.26 3.85
CA LEU A 68 0.49 -2.32 2.78
C LEU A 68 1.88 -2.60 2.21
N LEU A 69 1.92 -2.81 0.90
CA LEU A 69 3.14 -2.87 0.11
C LEU A 69 3.25 -1.61 -0.74
N TYR A 70 4.46 -1.08 -0.90
CA TYR A 70 4.73 0.04 -1.78
C TYR A 70 6.20 0.12 -2.16
N PHE A 71 6.48 0.69 -3.32
CA PHE A 71 7.83 1.07 -3.70
C PHE A 71 8.23 2.36 -2.97
N ASN A 72 9.45 2.39 -2.43
CA ASN A 72 10.03 3.58 -1.84
C ASN A 72 11.33 3.95 -2.56
N SER A 73 11.36 5.09 -3.24
CA SER A 73 12.51 5.53 -4.04
C SER A 73 13.71 5.94 -3.17
N THR A 74 13.48 6.48 -1.96
CA THR A 74 14.54 6.92 -1.05
C THR A 74 15.32 5.75 -0.46
N ARG A 75 14.62 4.69 -0.03
CA ARG A 75 15.24 3.45 0.48
C ARG A 75 15.59 2.47 -0.63
N TYR A 76 15.04 2.68 -1.82
CA TYR A 76 15.17 1.80 -2.98
C TYR A 76 14.75 0.36 -2.63
N ASP A 77 13.53 0.22 -2.14
CA ASP A 77 12.96 -1.07 -1.75
C ASP A 77 11.45 -1.17 -2.05
N ILE A 78 10.92 -2.40 -2.02
CA ILE A 78 9.52 -2.61 -1.69
C ILE A 78 9.44 -2.68 -0.17
N SER A 79 8.70 -1.73 0.40
CA SER A 79 8.44 -1.63 1.82
C SER A 79 7.12 -2.32 2.17
N PHE A 80 7.10 -2.97 3.33
CA PHE A 80 5.94 -3.60 3.95
C PHE A 80 5.60 -2.88 5.26
N ARG A 81 4.32 -2.61 5.48
CA ARG A 81 3.79 -2.08 6.75
C ARG A 81 2.52 -2.82 7.16
N THR A 82 2.25 -2.79 8.46
CA THR A 82 1.01 -3.30 9.03
C THR A 82 0.29 -2.26 9.88
N ALA A 83 -1.02 -2.40 10.04
CA ALA A 83 -1.82 -1.61 10.98
C ALA A 83 -3.01 -2.44 11.50
N ASP A 84 -3.43 -2.21 12.73
CA ASP A 84 -4.66 -2.80 13.30
C ASP A 84 -5.92 -2.19 12.66
N HIS A 85 -5.87 -0.89 12.37
CA HIS A 85 -6.95 -0.13 11.74
C HIS A 85 -6.39 0.66 10.56
N ILE A 86 -7.12 0.73 9.45
CA ILE A 86 -6.67 1.43 8.24
C ILE A 86 -6.40 2.92 8.45
N ILE A 87 -7.16 3.55 9.36
CA ILE A 87 -7.01 4.95 9.82
C ILE A 87 -6.20 5.09 11.11
N GLY A 88 -5.62 3.99 11.60
CA GLY A 88 -4.82 3.96 12.82
C GLY A 88 -3.33 4.17 12.56
N GLU A 89 -2.52 3.89 13.58
CA GLU A 89 -1.07 3.93 13.45
C GLU A 89 -0.55 2.78 12.59
N TRP A 90 0.27 3.13 11.60
CA TRP A 90 0.99 2.17 10.78
C TRP A 90 2.37 1.87 11.36
N SER A 91 2.77 0.61 11.30
CA SER A 91 4.10 0.15 11.73
C SER A 91 5.22 0.93 11.02
N LYS A 92 6.43 0.91 11.58
CA LYS A 92 7.64 1.28 10.84
C LYS A 92 7.78 0.42 9.57
N PRO A 93 8.38 0.94 8.49
CA PRO A 93 8.54 0.18 7.26
C PRO A 93 9.52 -0.97 7.48
N GLN A 94 9.17 -2.13 6.96
CA GLN A 94 10.05 -3.29 6.86
C GLN A 94 10.43 -3.49 5.40
N LYS A 95 11.71 -3.70 5.11
CA LYS A 95 12.16 -4.02 3.76
C LYS A 95 11.67 -5.41 3.38
N LEU A 96 10.85 -5.50 2.33
CA LEU A 96 10.38 -6.78 1.78
C LEU A 96 11.24 -7.24 0.61
N VAL A 97 11.60 -6.32 -0.28
CA VAL A 97 12.45 -6.59 -1.44
C VAL A 97 13.51 -5.52 -1.56
N ASP A 98 14.77 -5.92 -1.69
CA ASP A 98 15.89 -5.01 -1.87
C ASP A 98 16.08 -4.61 -3.34
N GLY A 99 16.04 -3.31 -3.65
CA GLY A 99 16.30 -2.78 -4.98
C GLY A 99 17.71 -3.06 -5.49
N TRP A 100 18.68 -3.31 -4.60
CA TRP A 100 20.03 -3.69 -5.01
C TRP A 100 20.14 -5.16 -5.44
N GLN A 101 19.21 -6.00 -4.99
CA GLN A 101 19.09 -7.38 -5.47
C GLN A 101 18.26 -7.45 -6.75
N TYR A 102 17.23 -6.60 -6.85
CA TYR A 102 16.35 -6.51 -8.02
C TYR A 102 16.37 -5.08 -8.57
N SER A 103 17.38 -4.79 -9.39
CA SER A 103 17.58 -3.45 -9.95
C SER A 103 16.37 -2.96 -10.74
N GLN A 104 15.98 -1.71 -10.49
CA GLN A 104 14.84 -1.04 -11.10
C GLN A 104 13.52 -1.79 -10.87
N LEU A 105 13.39 -2.43 -9.71
CA LEU A 105 12.11 -2.96 -9.25
C LEU A 105 11.08 -1.83 -9.10
N TYR A 106 9.82 -2.19 -9.29
CA TYR A 106 8.66 -1.34 -8.99
C TYR A 106 7.41 -2.23 -8.92
N GLY A 107 6.32 -1.71 -8.36
CA GLY A 107 5.11 -2.51 -8.19
C GLY A 107 5.21 -3.52 -7.05
N SER A 108 4.09 -3.77 -6.38
CA SER A 108 4.04 -4.69 -5.25
C SER A 108 2.61 -5.18 -5.00
N TYR A 109 1.94 -5.64 -6.07
CA TYR A 109 0.51 -5.92 -6.04
C TYR A 109 0.22 -7.25 -5.36
N ILE A 110 -0.44 -7.19 -4.19
CA ILE A 110 -0.80 -8.36 -3.39
C ILE A 110 -1.75 -9.26 -4.18
N HIS A 111 -1.47 -10.55 -4.22
CA HIS A 111 -2.36 -11.53 -4.81
C HIS A 111 -3.40 -12.00 -3.77
N PRO A 112 -4.71 -11.86 -3.99
CA PRO A 112 -5.73 -12.16 -2.97
C PRO A 112 -5.69 -13.58 -2.40
N ILE A 113 -5.22 -14.55 -3.18
CA ILE A 113 -5.06 -15.95 -2.72
C ILE A 113 -4.16 -16.10 -1.49
N SER A 114 -3.27 -15.13 -1.24
CA SER A 114 -2.30 -15.15 -0.16
C SER A 114 -2.77 -14.41 1.09
N LEU A 115 -4.04 -13.99 1.15
CA LEU A 115 -4.66 -13.42 2.35
C LEU A 115 -5.17 -14.53 3.30
N LYS A 116 -4.38 -15.60 3.41
CA LYS A 116 -4.59 -16.78 4.24
C LYS A 116 -3.26 -17.48 4.46
N GLY A 117 -3.09 -18.16 5.59
CA GLY A 117 -1.81 -18.71 6.02
C GLY A 117 -0.74 -17.64 6.22
N ASN A 118 0.52 -18.06 6.14
CA ASN A 118 1.69 -17.22 6.41
C ASN A 118 2.52 -16.88 5.15
N ILE A 119 2.12 -17.30 3.95
CA ILE A 119 2.85 -16.96 2.71
C ILE A 119 2.09 -15.86 1.99
N LEU A 120 2.72 -14.70 1.84
CA LEU A 120 2.24 -13.58 1.03
C LEU A 120 2.76 -13.73 -0.40
N TYR A 121 1.88 -13.71 -1.39
CA TYR A 121 2.22 -13.65 -2.81
C TYR A 121 1.95 -12.25 -3.33
N PHE A 122 2.88 -11.71 -4.11
CA PHE A 122 2.72 -10.39 -4.72
C PHE A 122 3.44 -10.31 -6.07
N ILE A 123 2.92 -9.48 -6.96
CA ILE A 123 3.55 -9.20 -8.26
C ILE A 123 4.51 -8.02 -8.10
N MET A 124 5.77 -8.27 -8.45
CA MET A 124 6.82 -7.26 -8.60
C MET A 124 7.19 -7.14 -10.07
N SER A 125 7.37 -5.92 -10.56
CA SER A 125 7.88 -5.66 -11.91
C SER A 125 9.32 -5.16 -11.85
N MET A 126 10.08 -5.36 -12.93
CA MET A 126 11.41 -4.78 -13.12
C MET A 126 11.47 -4.07 -14.45
N TRP A 127 11.99 -2.84 -14.49
CA TRP A 127 12.05 -2.05 -15.73
C TRP A 127 13.06 -2.63 -16.74
N LEU A 128 14.18 -3.16 -16.25
CA LEU A 128 15.14 -3.92 -17.03
C LEU A 128 15.33 -5.24 -16.28
N PRO A 129 14.85 -6.38 -16.81
CA PRO A 129 14.60 -6.71 -18.22
C PRO A 129 13.19 -6.44 -18.77
N TYR A 130 12.35 -5.63 -18.10
CA TYR A 130 10.95 -5.37 -18.46
C TYR A 130 10.06 -6.61 -18.33
N ASN A 131 9.95 -7.12 -17.10
CA ASN A 131 9.16 -8.32 -16.81
C ASN A 131 8.49 -8.23 -15.42
N THR A 132 7.48 -9.07 -15.20
CA THR A 132 6.76 -9.22 -13.94
C THR A 132 7.03 -10.58 -13.32
N TYR A 133 7.22 -10.62 -12.01
CA TYR A 133 7.55 -11.80 -11.25
C TYR A 133 6.52 -12.01 -10.14
N LEU A 134 6.04 -13.24 -10.00
CA LEU A 134 5.33 -13.67 -8.81
C LEU A 134 6.35 -13.92 -7.70
N MET A 135 6.32 -13.05 -6.70
CA MET A 135 7.18 -13.13 -5.53
C MET A 135 6.42 -13.79 -4.37
N SER A 136 7.15 -14.39 -3.44
CA SER A 136 6.60 -14.93 -2.21
C SER A 136 7.43 -14.51 -1.01
N ALA A 137 6.77 -14.19 0.10
CA ALA A 137 7.42 -13.91 1.38
C ALA A 137 6.68 -14.60 2.53
N GLU A 138 7.42 -15.11 3.50
CA GLU A 138 6.85 -15.64 4.74
C GLU A 138 6.58 -14.50 5.73
N LEU A 139 5.33 -14.34 6.13
CA LEU A 139 4.88 -13.40 7.15
C LEU A 139 5.11 -13.99 8.54
N LYS A 140 5.86 -13.27 9.35
CA LYS A 140 6.04 -13.54 10.78
C LYS A 140 5.43 -12.39 11.57
N CYS A 141 4.10 -12.40 11.67
CA CYS A 141 3.41 -11.48 12.57
C CYS A 141 3.32 -12.13 13.94
N ASN A 142 3.99 -11.55 14.94
CA ASN A 142 3.69 -11.90 16.33
C ASN A 142 2.25 -11.47 16.61
N PRO A 143 1.40 -12.36 17.16
CA PRO A 143 0.02 -12.02 17.51
C PRO A 143 -0.05 -10.91 18.56
#